data_AF-A0A7G7WYZ6-F1
#
_entry.id   AF-A0A7G7WYZ6-F1
#
_cell.length_a   1.000
_cell.length_b   1.000
_cell.length_c   1.000
_cell.angle_alpha   90.00
_cell.angle_beta   90.00
_cell.angle_gamma   90.00
#
_symmetry.space_group_name_H-M   'P 1'
#
loop_
_entity.id
_entity.type
_entity.pdbx_description
1 polymer ?
#
loop_
_entity_poly.entity_id
_entity_poly.type
_entity_poly.pdbx_seq_one_letter_code
_entity_poly.pdbx_strand_id
1 'polypeptide(L)'
;MKFTLLFITACFTLNGLLTRAQDITLLTSEGEDGWLQKLTQQSNDDFKTEMAIDVNKRTTVQDIEEIPTPLINNFVKGLDDNLPTQKASIVKQSVTKMTTNWKGKSYNERHAMVSCLKSAAGNLKVFVSTKDDPVRSIQAVMEIIGSFSMVFGGPYGQAIAAGLSFVSAFLSVFGKGKEKPEPMESIVRKQIDQALANFYELTLTNEADGAVKEFQLSKAFLDGVRYKTDKLSESEANSLASHVPVYGGVKFMGILAGQIAKLKKENSFDGTKSKKCLKYIELYAEMATLKSEILTQMAALLPESHSNIRSGIMSALKSLQDSQKTMIKFLYESDYNNYILPYYIPTIYTSTDKYAISVLKIPNYSRELSGTWCLKYYGASKPYLTWERQYEKLMVNNQPYTTFSSSKDCYWMLVPHGKNLYSIVSNYKCPGYDYCYAQLSWTTIKSGQIYRVFMPRNEGVMWEINKSGSYYRIRSKWGCPTDSRCNLELGQQQEEARHIGTMRGGRKVYANEPSGGLLSGKGYYWQIIK
;
A
#
# COMPACT_ATOMS: atom_id res chain seq x y z
N MET A 1 -7.21 -50.10 -5.65
CA MET A 1 -8.02 -49.37 -4.67
C MET A 1 -7.37 -49.57 -3.29
N LYS A 2 -7.02 -48.49 -2.58
CA LYS A 2 -6.05 -48.38 -1.46
C LYS A 2 -4.58 -48.22 -1.89
N PHE A 3 -4.17 -47.00 -2.24
CA PHE A 3 -2.82 -46.44 -2.01
C PHE A 3 -2.80 -44.93 -2.34
N THR A 4 -3.63 -44.12 -1.67
CA THR A 4 -3.61 -42.65 -1.84
C THR A 4 -4.04 -41.89 -0.58
N LEU A 5 -3.67 -42.36 0.63
CA LEU A 5 -4.10 -41.70 1.88
C LEU A 5 -2.99 -41.45 2.91
N LEU A 6 -1.72 -41.43 2.49
CA LEU A 6 -0.58 -41.35 3.42
C LEU A 6 0.35 -40.14 3.24
N PHE A 7 -0.03 -39.14 2.44
CA PHE A 7 0.81 -37.95 2.22
C PHE A 7 0.25 -36.62 2.76
N ILE A 8 -0.87 -36.61 3.48
CA ILE A 8 -1.49 -35.37 4.00
C ILE A 8 -1.17 -35.11 5.48
N THR A 9 -0.53 -36.03 6.19
CA THR A 9 -0.37 -35.92 7.66
C THR A 9 1.07 -35.68 8.09
N ALA A 10 1.70 -34.58 7.65
CA ALA A 10 2.97 -34.11 8.24
C ALA A 10 3.23 -32.63 7.96
N CYS A 11 2.43 -31.72 8.56
CA CYS A 11 2.82 -30.35 8.93
C CYS A 11 1.62 -29.59 9.52
N PHE A 12 1.20 -29.93 10.74
CA PHE A 12 0.30 -29.09 11.54
C PHE A 12 0.73 -29.12 13.00
N THR A 13 1.28 -28.00 13.49
CA THR A 13 1.38 -27.70 14.91
C THR A 13 0.38 -26.60 15.28
N LEU A 14 -0.22 -26.78 16.46
CA LEU A 14 -1.43 -26.17 16.99
C LEU A 14 -1.39 -24.63 17.12
N ASN A 15 -2.35 -23.94 16.48
CA ASN A 15 -3.32 -23.02 17.13
C ASN A 15 -4.14 -22.27 16.06
N GLY A 16 -5.30 -22.82 15.68
CA GLY A 16 -6.23 -22.21 14.72
C GLY A 16 -7.49 -23.04 14.44
N LEU A 17 -7.96 -23.81 15.43
CA LEU A 17 -8.93 -24.90 15.22
C LEU A 17 -10.42 -24.49 15.24
N LEU A 18 -10.78 -23.25 15.59
CA LEU A 18 -12.20 -22.88 15.70
C LEU A 18 -12.80 -22.26 14.43
N THR A 19 -12.02 -21.52 13.64
CA THR A 19 -12.50 -20.97 12.35
C THR A 19 -12.49 -22.01 11.23
N ARG A 20 -11.55 -22.98 11.27
CA ARG A 20 -11.42 -24.01 10.23
C ARG A 20 -12.43 -25.15 10.31
N ALA A 21 -13.12 -25.32 11.43
CA ALA A 21 -14.16 -26.34 11.56
C ALA A 21 -15.41 -26.01 10.72
N GLN A 22 -15.75 -24.73 10.55
CA GLN A 22 -16.84 -24.30 9.67
C GLN A 22 -16.49 -24.49 8.18
N ASP A 23 -15.24 -24.20 7.80
CA ASP A 23 -14.77 -24.38 6.43
C ASP A 23 -14.67 -25.88 6.04
N ILE A 24 -14.28 -26.75 6.97
CA ILE A 24 -14.22 -28.20 6.74
C ILE A 24 -15.63 -28.82 6.67
N THR A 25 -16.58 -28.30 7.46
CA THR A 25 -17.98 -28.78 7.40
C THR A 25 -18.60 -28.44 6.04
N LEU A 26 -18.29 -27.25 5.49
CA LEU A 26 -18.70 -26.84 4.14
C LEU A 26 -18.12 -27.73 3.02
N LEU A 27 -16.86 -28.15 3.17
CA LEU A 27 -16.18 -29.04 2.21
C LEU A 27 -16.77 -30.45 2.16
N THR A 28 -17.41 -30.91 3.23
CA THR A 28 -17.99 -32.27 3.31
C THR A 28 -19.47 -32.35 2.90
N SER A 29 -20.20 -31.23 2.84
CA SER A 29 -21.66 -31.26 2.62
C SER A 29 -22.12 -31.03 1.17
N GLU A 30 -21.29 -30.46 0.28
CA GLU A 30 -21.76 -29.96 -1.02
C GLU A 30 -21.15 -30.63 -2.28
N GLY A 31 -20.30 -31.67 -2.14
CA GLY A 31 -19.71 -32.39 -3.27
C GLY A 31 -18.72 -31.56 -4.12
N GLU A 32 -17.90 -32.24 -4.92
CA GLU A 32 -16.82 -31.62 -5.71
C GLU A 32 -17.30 -30.59 -6.76
N ASP A 33 -18.57 -30.63 -7.16
CA ASP A 33 -19.10 -29.71 -8.17
C ASP A 33 -19.69 -28.41 -7.58
N GLY A 34 -20.20 -28.46 -6.33
CA GLY A 34 -20.90 -27.33 -5.71
C GLY A 34 -20.00 -26.16 -5.31
N TRP A 35 -18.76 -26.45 -4.88
CA TRP A 35 -17.79 -25.41 -4.48
C TRP A 35 -17.20 -24.68 -5.70
N LEU A 36 -16.95 -25.39 -6.80
CA LEU A 36 -16.49 -24.82 -8.07
C LEU A 36 -17.55 -23.89 -8.68
N GLN A 37 -18.82 -24.26 -8.61
CA GLN A 37 -19.93 -23.40 -9.02
C GLN A 37 -20.03 -22.14 -8.15
N LYS A 38 -19.93 -22.25 -6.83
CA LYS A 38 -19.96 -21.08 -5.93
C LYS A 38 -18.76 -20.15 -6.13
N LEU A 39 -17.55 -20.67 -6.33
CA LEU A 39 -16.38 -19.85 -6.65
C LEU A 39 -16.54 -19.14 -8.00
N THR A 40 -17.09 -19.82 -9.00
CA THR A 40 -17.38 -19.23 -10.32
C THR A 40 -18.45 -18.14 -10.20
N GLN A 41 -19.48 -18.37 -9.40
CA GLN A 41 -20.58 -17.42 -9.19
C GLN A 41 -20.14 -16.19 -8.38
N GLN A 42 -19.37 -16.40 -7.32
CA GLN A 42 -18.80 -15.33 -6.50
C GLN A 42 -17.77 -14.50 -7.29
N SER A 43 -16.94 -15.15 -8.11
CA SER A 43 -16.05 -14.47 -9.07
C SER A 43 -16.84 -13.63 -10.08
N ASN A 44 -17.98 -14.12 -10.57
CA ASN A 44 -18.83 -13.38 -11.52
C ASN A 44 -19.54 -12.19 -10.88
N ASP A 45 -19.97 -12.30 -9.62
CA ASP A 45 -20.68 -11.23 -8.91
C ASP A 45 -19.74 -10.13 -8.41
N ASP A 46 -18.53 -10.50 -7.96
CA ASP A 46 -17.44 -9.56 -7.66
C ASP A 46 -17.01 -8.82 -8.94
N PHE A 47 -16.94 -9.51 -10.07
CA PHE A 47 -16.62 -8.93 -11.38
C PHE A 47 -17.69 -7.92 -11.86
N LYS A 48 -18.99 -8.23 -11.71
CA LYS A 48 -20.08 -7.28 -12.02
C LYS A 48 -20.00 -6.03 -11.14
N THR A 49 -19.61 -6.19 -9.88
CA THR A 49 -19.45 -5.09 -8.93
C THR A 49 -18.23 -4.22 -9.30
N GLU A 50 -17.12 -4.83 -9.71
CA GLU A 50 -15.94 -4.10 -10.24
C GLU A 50 -16.28 -3.32 -11.52
N MET A 51 -17.05 -3.90 -12.45
CA MET A 51 -17.52 -3.18 -13.64
C MET A 51 -18.42 -1.99 -13.28
N ALA A 52 -19.34 -2.14 -12.33
CA ALA A 52 -20.24 -1.06 -11.92
C ALA A 52 -19.51 0.13 -11.27
N ILE A 53 -18.39 -0.12 -10.58
CA ILE A 53 -17.58 0.92 -9.94
C ILE A 53 -16.77 1.71 -10.98
N ASP A 54 -16.28 1.08 -12.06
CA ASP A 54 -15.48 1.77 -13.08
C ASP A 54 -16.32 2.51 -14.14
N VAL A 55 -17.57 2.10 -14.36
CA VAL A 55 -18.55 2.80 -15.24
C VAL A 55 -18.82 4.24 -14.76
N ASN A 56 -18.52 4.57 -13.50
CA ASN A 56 -18.74 5.92 -12.95
C ASN A 56 -17.65 6.95 -13.29
N LYS A 57 -16.60 6.57 -14.03
CA LYS A 57 -15.65 7.53 -14.65
C LYS A 57 -16.02 7.73 -16.12
N ARG A 58 -16.70 8.85 -16.42
CA ARG A 58 -17.15 9.26 -17.76
C ARG A 58 -16.04 9.18 -18.81
N THR A 59 -15.94 8.05 -19.50
CA THR A 59 -15.54 7.99 -20.91
C THR A 59 -16.86 7.88 -21.67
N THR A 60 -17.20 8.84 -22.52
CA THR A 60 -18.51 8.79 -23.19
C THR A 60 -18.50 7.63 -24.19
N VAL A 61 -19.65 6.99 -24.42
CA VAL A 61 -19.78 5.84 -25.33
C VAL A 61 -19.25 6.18 -26.74
N GLN A 62 -19.34 7.45 -27.15
CA GLN A 62 -18.81 7.98 -28.41
C GLN A 62 -17.27 7.98 -28.47
N ASP A 63 -16.55 8.13 -27.35
CA ASP A 63 -15.08 8.23 -27.31
C ASP A 63 -14.36 6.90 -27.62
N ILE A 64 -15.09 5.78 -27.68
CA ILE A 64 -14.53 4.42 -27.80
C ILE A 64 -14.89 3.78 -29.15
N GLU A 65 -15.79 4.39 -29.92
CA GLU A 65 -16.18 3.88 -31.24
C GLU A 65 -15.08 4.05 -32.29
N GLU A 66 -14.36 5.17 -32.22
CA GLU A 66 -13.24 5.49 -33.09
C GLU A 66 -11.89 5.04 -32.49
N ILE A 67 -10.88 4.94 -33.36
CA ILE A 67 -9.51 4.65 -32.92
C ILE A 67 -8.99 5.91 -32.18
N PRO A 68 -8.43 5.78 -30.97
CA PRO A 68 -7.95 6.92 -30.19
C PRO A 68 -6.59 7.43 -30.72
N THR A 69 -6.54 7.91 -31.97
CA THR A 69 -5.32 8.31 -32.68
C THR A 69 -4.44 9.29 -31.89
N PRO A 70 -4.97 10.33 -31.21
CA PRO A 70 -4.13 11.21 -30.40
C PRO A 70 -3.40 10.49 -29.27
N LEU A 71 -4.08 9.57 -28.56
CA LEU A 71 -3.48 8.77 -27.50
C LEU A 71 -2.39 7.85 -28.05
N ILE A 72 -2.65 7.19 -29.18
CA ILE A 72 -1.69 6.29 -29.83
C ILE A 72 -0.45 7.06 -30.28
N ASN A 73 -0.62 8.20 -30.97
CA ASN A 73 0.49 8.99 -31.45
C ASN A 73 1.36 9.51 -30.30
N ASN A 74 0.73 9.99 -29.22
CA ASN A 74 1.43 10.42 -28.02
C ASN A 74 2.19 9.27 -27.35
N PHE A 75 1.57 8.08 -27.28
CA PHE A 75 2.22 6.90 -26.72
C PHE A 75 3.42 6.45 -27.56
N VAL A 76 3.24 6.35 -28.88
CA VAL A 76 4.30 5.97 -29.84
C VAL A 76 5.47 6.93 -29.78
N LYS A 77 5.20 8.24 -29.75
CA LYS A 77 6.24 9.26 -29.55
C LYS A 77 6.94 9.08 -28.20
N GLY A 78 6.17 8.86 -27.13
CA GLY A 78 6.73 8.56 -25.82
C GLY A 78 7.64 7.33 -25.81
N LEU A 79 7.33 6.28 -26.58
CA LEU A 79 8.20 5.12 -26.72
C LEU A 79 9.53 5.48 -27.39
N ASP A 80 9.51 6.30 -28.44
CA ASP A 80 10.75 6.76 -29.11
C ASP A 80 11.60 7.64 -28.21
N ASP A 81 10.97 8.54 -27.47
CA ASP A 81 11.67 9.50 -26.61
C ASP A 81 12.33 8.82 -25.39
N ASN A 82 11.83 7.65 -24.96
CA ASN A 82 12.21 7.05 -23.68
C ASN A 82 12.81 5.64 -23.76
N LEU A 83 12.77 4.97 -24.93
CA LEU A 83 13.26 3.60 -25.08
C LEU A 83 14.25 3.45 -26.25
N PRO A 84 15.21 2.52 -26.15
CA PRO A 84 15.99 2.09 -27.31
C PRO A 84 15.09 1.61 -28.46
N THR A 85 15.46 1.95 -29.70
CA THR A 85 14.68 1.69 -30.93
C THR A 85 14.14 0.27 -31.02
N GLN A 86 14.98 -0.72 -30.68
CA GLN A 86 14.59 -2.13 -30.74
C GLN A 86 13.43 -2.46 -29.79
N LYS A 87 13.44 -1.93 -28.56
CA LYS A 87 12.38 -2.16 -27.58
C LYS A 87 11.11 -1.38 -27.93
N ALA A 88 11.28 -0.13 -28.35
CA ALA A 88 10.17 0.70 -28.83
C ALA A 88 9.43 0.01 -30.00
N SER A 89 10.17 -0.56 -30.95
CA SER A 89 9.60 -1.26 -32.11
C SER A 89 8.68 -2.43 -31.71
N ILE A 90 9.06 -3.22 -30.71
CA ILE A 90 8.25 -4.37 -30.26
C ILE A 90 6.89 -3.90 -29.71
N VAL A 91 6.89 -2.84 -28.90
CA VAL A 91 5.66 -2.27 -28.34
C VAL A 91 4.83 -1.58 -29.42
N LYS A 92 5.46 -0.86 -30.35
CA LYS A 92 4.76 -0.22 -31.48
C LYS A 92 4.04 -1.25 -32.35
N GLN A 93 4.69 -2.36 -32.67
CA GLN A 93 4.07 -3.44 -33.44
C GLN A 93 2.84 -4.03 -32.74
N SER A 94 2.89 -4.19 -31.41
CA SER A 94 1.73 -4.68 -30.66
C SER A 94 0.59 -3.65 -30.61
N VAL A 95 0.90 -2.35 -30.50
CA VAL A 95 -0.11 -1.28 -30.61
C VAL A 95 -0.77 -1.27 -31.98
N THR A 96 -0.01 -1.41 -33.07
CA THR A 96 -0.58 -1.52 -34.43
C THR A 96 -1.58 -2.68 -34.49
N LYS A 97 -1.22 -3.86 -33.95
CA LYS A 97 -2.11 -5.03 -33.90
C LYS A 97 -3.34 -4.83 -33.03
N MET A 98 -3.24 -4.11 -31.90
CA MET A 98 -4.41 -3.72 -31.11
C MET A 98 -5.41 -2.91 -31.93
N THR A 99 -4.92 -2.03 -32.80
CA THR A 99 -5.76 -1.16 -33.63
C THR A 99 -6.26 -1.79 -34.93
N THR A 100 -5.67 -2.90 -35.35
CA THR A 100 -6.14 -3.64 -36.53
C THR A 100 -7.56 -4.16 -36.31
N ASN A 101 -8.43 -3.95 -37.31
CA ASN A 101 -9.84 -4.31 -37.28
C ASN A 101 -10.62 -3.72 -36.09
N TRP A 102 -10.27 -2.50 -35.64
CA TRP A 102 -10.89 -1.82 -34.49
C TRP A 102 -12.42 -1.83 -34.52
N LYS A 103 -13.03 -1.50 -35.68
CA LYS A 103 -14.50 -1.49 -35.85
C LYS A 103 -15.15 -2.86 -35.72
N GLY A 104 -14.40 -3.94 -35.93
CA GLY A 104 -14.87 -5.31 -35.77
C GLY A 104 -14.79 -5.83 -34.33
N LYS A 105 -14.26 -5.03 -33.40
CA LYS A 105 -14.15 -5.40 -31.98
C LYS A 105 -15.38 -4.97 -31.20
N SER A 106 -15.76 -5.74 -30.19
CA SER A 106 -16.85 -5.38 -29.28
C SER A 106 -16.51 -4.10 -28.50
N TYR A 107 -17.54 -3.45 -27.94
CA TYR A 107 -17.35 -2.30 -27.06
C TYR A 107 -16.43 -2.63 -25.88
N ASN A 108 -16.64 -3.78 -25.22
CA ASN A 108 -15.84 -4.20 -24.07
C ASN A 108 -14.36 -4.41 -24.45
N GLU A 109 -14.09 -5.00 -25.61
CA GLU A 109 -12.72 -5.15 -26.10
C GLU A 109 -12.04 -3.81 -26.35
N ARG A 110 -12.74 -2.89 -27.04
CA ARG A 110 -12.22 -1.54 -27.30
C ARG A 110 -11.98 -0.78 -25.99
N HIS A 111 -12.91 -0.85 -25.04
CA HIS A 111 -12.78 -0.21 -23.73
C HIS A 111 -11.56 -0.75 -22.95
N ALA A 112 -11.40 -2.08 -22.87
CA ALA A 112 -10.25 -2.70 -22.21
C ALA A 112 -8.93 -2.27 -22.86
N MET A 113 -8.87 -2.25 -24.20
CA MET A 113 -7.70 -1.82 -24.96
C MET A 113 -7.36 -0.34 -24.72
N VAL A 114 -8.34 0.55 -24.75
CA VAL A 114 -8.17 1.98 -24.46
C VAL A 114 -7.69 2.18 -23.02
N SER A 115 -8.26 1.47 -22.06
CA SER A 115 -7.87 1.53 -20.64
C SER A 115 -6.41 1.13 -20.46
N CYS A 116 -5.99 0.02 -21.06
CA CYS A 116 -4.60 -0.44 -21.04
C CYS A 116 -3.64 0.57 -21.65
N LEU A 117 -3.99 1.14 -22.82
CA LEU A 117 -3.16 2.11 -23.51
C LEU A 117 -3.06 3.43 -22.73
N LYS A 118 -4.16 3.92 -22.15
CA LYS A 118 -4.17 5.11 -21.28
C LYS A 118 -3.26 4.91 -20.07
N SER A 119 -3.37 3.75 -19.41
CA SER A 119 -2.54 3.42 -18.23
C SER A 119 -1.06 3.34 -18.60
N ALA A 120 -0.72 2.65 -19.69
CA ALA A 120 0.64 2.55 -20.19
C ALA A 120 1.21 3.94 -20.59
N ALA A 121 0.44 4.75 -21.31
CA ALA A 121 0.87 6.08 -21.74
C ALA A 121 1.07 7.05 -20.58
N GLY A 122 0.17 7.04 -19.59
CA GLY A 122 0.29 7.88 -18.39
C GLY A 122 1.51 7.52 -17.53
N ASN A 123 1.94 6.25 -17.57
CA ASN A 123 3.01 5.73 -16.71
C ASN A 123 4.36 5.52 -17.41
N LEU A 124 4.43 5.57 -18.75
CA LEU A 124 5.61 5.16 -19.52
C LEU A 124 6.92 5.79 -19.03
N LYS A 125 6.95 7.11 -18.84
CA LYS A 125 8.16 7.83 -18.41
C LYS A 125 8.66 7.32 -17.05
N VAL A 126 7.76 7.10 -16.10
CA VAL A 126 8.09 6.63 -14.75
C VAL A 126 8.47 5.15 -14.77
N PHE A 127 7.74 4.35 -15.55
CA PHE A 127 7.94 2.91 -15.73
C PHE A 127 9.36 2.54 -16.21
N VAL A 128 9.95 3.36 -17.08
CA VAL A 128 11.30 3.10 -17.63
C VAL A 128 12.44 3.77 -16.83
N SER A 129 12.10 4.59 -15.83
CA SER A 129 13.06 5.38 -15.04
C SER A 129 13.58 4.66 -13.78
N THR A 130 13.71 3.34 -13.82
CA THR A 130 14.04 2.52 -12.64
C THR A 130 15.40 2.84 -12.00
N LYS A 131 16.36 3.37 -12.77
CA LYS A 131 17.65 3.86 -12.26
C LYS A 131 17.50 5.07 -11.34
N ASP A 132 16.60 5.96 -11.72
CA ASP A 132 16.43 7.26 -11.06
C ASP A 132 15.48 7.13 -9.86
N ASP A 133 14.42 6.32 -9.98
CA ASP A 133 13.42 6.10 -8.93
C ASP A 133 12.77 4.70 -9.04
N PRO A 134 13.39 3.63 -8.50
CA PRO A 134 12.89 2.26 -8.64
C PRO A 134 11.54 2.06 -7.95
N VAL A 135 11.27 2.75 -6.85
CA VAL A 135 10.00 2.68 -6.10
C VAL A 135 8.87 3.22 -6.98
N ARG A 136 9.04 4.41 -7.58
CA ARG A 136 8.01 4.94 -8.49
C ARG A 136 7.82 4.09 -9.74
N SER A 137 8.89 3.48 -10.27
CA SER A 137 8.74 2.56 -11.39
C SER A 137 7.94 1.31 -11.03
N ILE A 138 8.12 0.74 -9.83
CA ILE A 138 7.28 -0.35 -9.33
C ILE A 138 5.82 0.11 -9.16
N GLN A 139 5.59 1.33 -8.67
CA GLN A 139 4.23 1.89 -8.57
C GLN A 139 3.55 2.07 -9.92
N ALA A 140 4.30 2.49 -10.95
CA ALA A 140 3.81 2.50 -12.32
C ALA A 140 3.37 1.09 -12.76
N VAL A 141 4.16 0.05 -12.45
CA VAL A 141 3.78 -1.35 -12.71
C VAL A 141 2.46 -1.72 -12.01
N MET A 142 2.23 -1.28 -10.77
CA MET A 142 0.96 -1.51 -10.06
C MET A 142 -0.25 -0.93 -10.78
N GLU A 143 -0.14 0.30 -11.30
CA GLU A 143 -1.20 0.94 -12.09
C GLU A 143 -1.46 0.19 -13.40
N ILE A 144 -0.38 -0.20 -14.08
CA ILE A 144 -0.44 -0.93 -15.34
C ILE A 144 -1.13 -2.28 -15.14
N ILE A 145 -0.71 -3.07 -14.14
CA ILE A 145 -1.33 -4.37 -13.81
C ILE A 145 -2.79 -4.19 -13.41
N GLY A 146 -3.08 -3.17 -12.59
CA GLY A 146 -4.44 -2.87 -12.15
C GLY A 146 -5.41 -2.54 -13.29
N SER A 147 -4.91 -2.01 -14.42
CA SER A 147 -5.68 -1.79 -15.65
C SER A 147 -5.71 -3.02 -16.56
N PHE A 148 -4.65 -3.83 -16.57
CA PHE A 148 -4.54 -5.01 -17.42
C PHE A 148 -5.48 -6.14 -17.02
N SER A 149 -6.00 -6.17 -15.78
CA SER A 149 -7.04 -7.13 -15.37
C SER A 149 -8.25 -7.14 -16.31
N MET A 150 -8.61 -5.99 -16.91
CA MET A 150 -9.69 -5.89 -17.91
C MET A 150 -9.44 -6.72 -19.17
N VAL A 151 -8.18 -6.97 -19.53
CA VAL A 151 -7.82 -7.80 -20.70
C VAL A 151 -8.04 -9.28 -20.42
N PHE A 152 -7.94 -9.70 -19.15
CA PHE A 152 -8.14 -11.09 -18.73
C PHE A 152 -9.60 -11.39 -18.35
N GLY A 153 -10.40 -10.36 -18.06
CA GLY A 153 -11.81 -10.48 -17.67
C GLY A 153 -12.81 -10.11 -18.77
N GLY A 154 -12.67 -10.60 -20.01
CA GLY A 154 -13.66 -10.36 -21.07
C GLY A 154 -15.08 -10.85 -20.69
N PRO A 155 -16.12 -10.62 -21.53
CA PRO A 155 -17.54 -10.82 -21.20
C PRO A 155 -17.96 -12.23 -20.73
N TYR A 156 -17.04 -13.20 -20.73
CA TYR A 156 -17.21 -14.56 -20.19
C TYR A 156 -15.92 -15.10 -19.53
N GLY A 157 -15.07 -14.23 -18.97
CA GLY A 157 -13.75 -14.61 -18.45
C GLY A 157 -12.71 -14.97 -19.52
N GLN A 158 -13.02 -14.72 -20.80
CA GLN A 158 -12.10 -14.95 -21.92
C GLN A 158 -11.14 -13.78 -22.07
N ALA A 159 -9.85 -14.10 -22.25
CA ALA A 159 -8.82 -13.09 -22.43
C ALA A 159 -8.86 -12.47 -23.84
N ILE A 160 -8.70 -11.15 -23.94
CA ILE A 160 -8.75 -10.40 -25.20
C ILE A 160 -7.41 -10.53 -25.93
N ALA A 161 -7.36 -11.36 -26.98
CA ALA A 161 -6.12 -11.75 -27.66
C ALA A 161 -5.24 -10.56 -28.10
N ALA A 162 -5.83 -9.52 -28.70
CA ALA A 162 -5.07 -8.35 -29.15
C ALA A 162 -4.53 -7.50 -27.99
N GLY A 163 -5.20 -7.52 -26.83
CA GLY A 163 -4.71 -6.91 -25.60
C GLY A 163 -3.52 -7.70 -25.01
N LEU A 164 -3.55 -9.03 -25.06
CA LEU A 164 -2.46 -9.88 -24.54
C LEU A 164 -1.12 -9.64 -25.25
N SER A 165 -1.14 -9.48 -26.58
CA SER A 165 0.07 -9.14 -27.34
C SER A 165 0.68 -7.80 -26.89
N PHE A 166 -0.16 -6.83 -26.52
CA PHE A 166 0.30 -5.55 -25.99
C PHE A 166 0.82 -5.66 -24.56
N VAL A 167 0.07 -6.31 -23.67
CA VAL A 167 0.46 -6.53 -22.27
C VAL A 167 1.84 -7.19 -22.19
N SER A 168 2.02 -8.30 -22.91
CA SER A 168 3.31 -9.00 -22.94
C SER A 168 4.45 -8.15 -23.52
N ALA A 169 4.21 -7.45 -24.64
CA ALA A 169 5.20 -6.55 -25.24
C ALA A 169 5.62 -5.44 -24.28
N PHE A 170 4.66 -4.79 -23.64
CA PHE A 170 4.89 -3.64 -22.78
C PHE A 170 5.61 -4.03 -21.49
N LEU A 171 5.18 -5.11 -20.82
CA LEU A 171 5.86 -5.63 -19.62
C LEU A 171 7.27 -6.14 -19.92
N SER A 172 7.52 -6.67 -21.13
CA SER A 172 8.88 -7.11 -21.53
C SER A 172 9.92 -5.98 -21.58
N VAL A 173 9.49 -4.72 -21.52
CA VAL A 173 10.38 -3.58 -21.43
C VAL A 173 10.91 -3.39 -20.01
N PHE A 174 10.11 -3.67 -18.98
CA PHE A 174 10.48 -3.51 -17.58
C PHE A 174 11.60 -4.47 -17.19
N GLY A 175 12.53 -4.06 -16.33
CA GLY A 175 13.53 -4.97 -15.77
C GLY A 175 14.54 -5.55 -16.77
N LYS A 176 14.58 -5.05 -18.00
CA LYS A 176 15.39 -5.59 -19.11
C LYS A 176 16.40 -4.57 -19.64
N GLY A 177 17.57 -4.42 -19.02
CA GLY A 177 18.61 -3.52 -19.54
C GLY A 177 19.87 -3.46 -18.68
N LYS A 178 20.91 -2.76 -19.18
CA LYS A 178 22.11 -2.45 -18.39
C LYS A 178 21.93 -1.21 -17.52
N GLU A 179 21.14 -0.22 -17.97
CA GLU A 179 20.93 1.05 -17.24
C GLU A 179 19.52 1.65 -17.34
N LYS A 180 18.85 1.60 -18.50
CA LYS A 180 17.47 2.13 -18.65
C LYS A 180 16.58 1.19 -19.48
N PRO A 181 15.58 0.54 -18.86
CA PRO A 181 15.44 0.31 -17.41
C PRO A 181 16.55 -0.61 -16.87
N GLU A 182 16.82 -0.49 -15.57
CA GLU A 182 17.68 -1.40 -14.77
C GLU A 182 17.21 -2.87 -14.85
N PRO A 183 18.13 -3.82 -14.64
CA PRO A 183 17.79 -5.24 -14.60
C PRO A 183 16.96 -5.58 -13.35
N MET A 184 16.04 -6.56 -13.48
CA MET A 184 15.18 -7.03 -12.39
C MET A 184 15.95 -7.38 -11.11
N GLU A 185 17.14 -7.98 -11.25
CA GLU A 185 18.04 -8.30 -10.15
C GLU A 185 18.35 -7.07 -9.27
N SER A 186 18.72 -5.95 -9.91
CA SER A 186 19.08 -4.71 -9.21
C SER A 186 17.88 -4.09 -8.52
N ILE A 187 16.72 -4.12 -9.18
CA ILE A 187 15.47 -3.59 -8.63
C ILE A 187 15.09 -4.35 -7.35
N VAL A 188 15.07 -5.69 -7.40
CA VAL A 188 14.72 -6.55 -6.27
C VAL A 188 15.71 -6.38 -5.12
N ARG A 189 17.02 -6.41 -5.42
CA ARG A 189 18.08 -6.23 -4.41
C ARG A 189 17.90 -4.91 -3.66
N LYS A 190 17.73 -3.79 -4.39
CA LYS A 190 17.55 -2.47 -3.78
C LYS A 190 16.36 -2.43 -2.83
N GLN A 191 15.22 -3.03 -3.20
CA GLN A 191 14.03 -3.05 -2.34
C GLN A 191 14.29 -3.85 -1.05
N ILE A 192 14.88 -5.04 -1.18
CA ILE A 192 15.21 -5.88 -0.01
C ILE A 192 16.20 -5.17 0.90
N ASP A 193 17.29 -4.64 0.35
CA ASP A 193 18.33 -3.97 1.14
C ASP A 193 17.77 -2.72 1.83
N GLN A 194 16.93 -1.94 1.15
CA GLN A 194 16.28 -0.76 1.73
C GLN A 194 15.36 -1.12 2.91
N ALA A 195 14.61 -2.21 2.81
CA ALA A 195 13.73 -2.67 3.88
C ALA A 195 14.52 -3.23 5.08
N LEU A 196 15.64 -3.92 4.82
CA LEU A 196 16.46 -4.56 5.84
C LEU A 196 17.50 -3.62 6.48
N ALA A 197 17.82 -2.48 5.87
CA ALA A 197 18.85 -1.54 6.33
C ALA A 197 18.73 -1.14 7.81
N ASN A 198 17.49 -0.92 8.29
CA ASN A 198 17.23 -0.50 9.68
C ASN A 198 16.61 -1.62 10.54
N PHE A 199 16.29 -2.77 9.96
CA PHE A 199 15.52 -3.83 10.60
C PHE A 199 16.07 -5.22 10.25
N TYR A 200 17.40 -5.37 10.30
CA TYR A 200 18.08 -6.59 9.93
C TYR A 200 17.41 -7.83 10.53
N GLU A 201 17.24 -8.84 9.68
CA GLU A 201 16.76 -10.15 10.08
C GLU A 201 17.53 -11.21 9.31
N LEU A 202 18.22 -12.07 10.06
CA LEU A 202 19.10 -13.09 9.52
C LEU A 202 18.37 -14.01 8.52
N THR A 203 17.16 -14.46 8.85
CA THR A 203 16.37 -15.35 7.99
C THR A 203 16.01 -14.70 6.67
N LEU A 204 15.53 -13.45 6.67
CA LEU A 204 15.21 -12.73 5.43
C LEU A 204 16.46 -12.44 4.61
N THR A 205 17.57 -12.10 5.28
CA THR A 205 18.85 -11.85 4.61
C THR A 205 19.37 -13.10 3.90
N ASN A 206 19.31 -14.25 4.56
CA ASN A 206 19.78 -15.52 3.99
C ASN A 206 18.96 -15.95 2.76
N GLU A 207 17.69 -15.56 2.70
CA GLU A 207 16.78 -15.92 1.61
C GLU A 207 16.72 -14.84 0.50
N ALA A 208 17.28 -13.66 0.74
CA ALA A 208 17.27 -12.54 -0.18
C ALA A 208 17.94 -12.88 -1.53
N ASP A 209 19.10 -13.54 -1.49
CA ASP A 209 19.83 -13.93 -2.69
C ASP A 209 19.05 -14.93 -3.55
N GLY A 210 18.35 -15.87 -2.89
CA GLY A 210 17.45 -16.80 -3.54
C GLY A 210 16.32 -16.08 -4.26
N ALA A 211 15.65 -15.14 -3.57
CA ALA A 211 14.57 -14.35 -4.15
C ALA A 211 15.04 -13.53 -5.36
N VAL A 212 16.15 -12.80 -5.21
CA VAL A 212 16.75 -11.98 -6.28
C VAL A 212 17.01 -12.82 -7.52
N LYS A 213 17.62 -13.98 -7.35
CA LYS A 213 17.91 -14.91 -8.45
C LYS A 213 16.65 -15.47 -9.09
N GLU A 214 15.63 -15.82 -8.31
CA GLU A 214 14.34 -16.33 -8.83
C GLU A 214 13.60 -15.30 -9.69
N PHE A 215 13.53 -14.04 -9.22
CA PHE A 215 12.94 -12.94 -10.00
C PHE A 215 13.74 -12.65 -11.27
N GLN A 216 15.07 -12.60 -11.16
CA GLN A 216 15.96 -12.40 -12.31
C GLN A 216 15.79 -13.48 -13.38
N LEU A 217 15.86 -14.76 -12.99
CA LEU A 217 15.78 -15.88 -13.92
C LEU A 217 14.41 -15.97 -14.59
N SER A 218 13.32 -15.80 -13.81
CA SER A 218 11.96 -15.79 -14.34
C SER A 218 11.77 -14.70 -15.38
N LYS A 219 12.24 -13.48 -15.07
CA LYS A 219 12.13 -12.33 -15.96
C LYS A 219 13.00 -12.49 -17.21
N ALA A 220 14.26 -12.91 -17.05
CA ALA A 220 15.18 -13.14 -18.16
C ALA A 220 14.63 -14.20 -19.14
N PHE A 221 14.02 -15.28 -18.63
CA PHE A 221 13.41 -16.30 -19.46
C PHE A 221 12.22 -15.74 -20.27
N LEU A 222 11.26 -15.07 -19.60
CA LEU A 222 10.09 -14.46 -20.25
C LEU A 222 10.48 -13.45 -21.34
N ASP A 223 11.50 -12.66 -21.05
CA ASP A 223 12.01 -11.64 -21.97
C ASP A 223 12.80 -12.22 -23.15
N GLY A 224 13.40 -13.40 -22.96
CA GLY A 224 14.09 -14.16 -24.01
C GLY A 224 13.09 -14.77 -24.99
N VAL A 225 12.07 -15.47 -24.49
CA VAL A 225 11.06 -16.13 -25.34
C VAL A 225 10.19 -15.11 -26.10
N ARG A 226 10.00 -13.90 -25.56
CA ARG A 226 9.26 -12.82 -26.25
C ARG A 226 9.97 -12.27 -27.49
N TYR A 227 11.28 -12.46 -27.64
CA TYR A 227 12.10 -11.73 -28.62
C TYR A 227 11.68 -11.93 -30.09
N LYS A 228 10.91 -12.98 -30.41
CA LYS A 228 10.58 -13.34 -31.82
C LYS A 228 9.10 -13.40 -32.16
N THR A 229 8.19 -13.55 -31.19
CA THR A 229 6.78 -13.87 -31.47
C THR A 229 5.81 -13.18 -30.52
N ASP A 230 4.60 -12.93 -31.03
CA ASP A 230 3.48 -12.36 -30.27
C ASP A 230 2.89 -13.35 -29.26
N LYS A 231 2.96 -14.62 -29.58
CA LYS A 231 2.51 -15.76 -28.77
C LYS A 231 3.52 -16.88 -28.97
N LEU A 232 3.74 -17.65 -27.92
CA LEU A 232 4.60 -18.82 -27.98
C LEU A 232 3.97 -19.92 -28.85
N SER A 233 4.81 -20.67 -29.55
CA SER A 233 4.38 -21.96 -30.11
C SER A 233 4.02 -22.93 -28.97
N GLU A 234 3.32 -24.02 -29.28
CA GLU A 234 2.94 -24.99 -28.24
C GLU A 234 4.17 -25.61 -27.55
N SER A 235 5.24 -25.89 -28.30
CA SER A 235 6.49 -26.40 -27.74
C SER A 235 7.18 -25.37 -26.83
N GLU A 236 7.15 -24.09 -27.19
CA GLU A 236 7.69 -23.00 -26.38
C GLU A 236 6.84 -22.75 -25.13
N ALA A 237 5.51 -22.84 -25.23
CA ALA A 237 4.59 -22.69 -24.12
C ALA A 237 4.76 -23.82 -23.08
N ASN A 238 4.92 -25.06 -23.54
CA ASN A 238 5.26 -26.20 -22.67
C ASN A 238 6.61 -25.99 -21.99
N SER A 239 7.62 -25.51 -22.72
CA SER A 239 8.93 -25.20 -22.16
C SER A 239 8.87 -24.07 -21.12
N LEU A 240 8.04 -23.04 -21.35
CA LEU A 240 7.83 -21.95 -20.41
C LEU A 240 7.29 -22.45 -19.07
N ALA A 241 6.28 -23.32 -19.09
CA ALA A 241 5.68 -23.88 -17.88
C ALA A 241 6.70 -24.70 -17.05
N SER A 242 7.66 -25.36 -17.70
CA SER A 242 8.72 -26.13 -17.03
C SER A 242 9.84 -25.27 -16.42
N HIS A 243 10.09 -24.06 -16.95
CA HIS A 243 11.27 -23.25 -16.58
C HIS A 243 10.95 -21.97 -15.80
N VAL A 244 9.72 -21.47 -15.87
CA VAL A 244 9.27 -20.32 -15.09
C VAL A 244 8.23 -20.81 -14.07
N PRO A 245 8.67 -21.24 -12.88
CA PRO A 245 7.75 -21.80 -11.90
C PRO A 245 6.78 -20.71 -11.42
N VAL A 246 5.48 -21.00 -11.53
CA VAL A 246 4.42 -20.14 -10.97
C VAL A 246 4.67 -19.87 -9.48
N TYR A 247 5.31 -20.81 -8.78
CA TYR A 247 5.64 -20.72 -7.36
C TYR A 247 7.05 -20.16 -7.04
N GLY A 248 7.86 -19.78 -8.04
CA GLY A 248 9.15 -19.11 -7.80
C GLY A 248 8.97 -17.76 -7.10
N GLY A 249 9.83 -17.42 -6.14
CA GLY A 249 9.76 -16.21 -5.31
C GLY A 249 8.83 -16.34 -4.10
N VAL A 250 7.99 -17.38 -4.05
CA VAL A 250 6.95 -17.52 -3.01
C VAL A 250 7.55 -17.87 -1.64
N LYS A 251 8.72 -18.52 -1.58
CA LYS A 251 9.37 -18.87 -0.30
C LYS A 251 9.73 -17.62 0.50
N PHE A 252 10.46 -16.69 -0.11
CA PHE A 252 10.83 -15.42 0.53
C PHE A 252 9.60 -14.62 0.96
N MET A 253 8.61 -14.49 0.06
CA MET A 253 7.34 -13.83 0.39
C MET A 253 6.62 -14.54 1.55
N GLY A 254 6.62 -15.87 1.60
CA GLY A 254 6.02 -16.64 2.70
C GLY A 254 6.69 -16.37 4.04
N ILE A 255 8.02 -16.29 4.07
CA ILE A 255 8.79 -15.93 5.28
C ILE A 255 8.45 -14.50 5.72
N LEU A 256 8.43 -13.55 4.77
CA LEU A 256 8.07 -12.17 5.02
C LEU A 256 6.64 -12.03 5.58
N ALA A 257 5.68 -12.73 4.99
CA ALA A 257 4.30 -12.81 5.50
C ALA A 257 4.25 -13.38 6.92
N GLY A 258 5.04 -14.41 7.22
CA GLY A 258 5.17 -14.98 8.57
C GLY A 258 5.63 -13.95 9.60
N GLN A 259 6.62 -13.12 9.25
CA GLN A 259 7.10 -12.04 10.12
C GLN A 259 6.08 -10.93 10.29
N ILE A 260 5.39 -10.53 9.21
CA ILE A 260 4.30 -9.56 9.28
C ILE A 260 3.19 -10.08 10.21
N ALA A 261 2.77 -11.33 10.05
CA ALA A 261 1.75 -11.95 10.89
C ALA A 261 2.17 -12.00 12.37
N LYS A 262 3.44 -12.32 12.65
CA LYS A 262 4.00 -12.28 14.00
C LYS A 262 3.93 -10.88 14.61
N LEU A 263 4.40 -9.86 13.90
CA LEU A 263 4.39 -8.47 14.39
C LEU A 263 2.96 -7.93 14.58
N LYS A 264 2.05 -8.28 13.67
CA LYS A 264 0.61 -7.96 13.81
C LYS A 264 0.00 -8.62 15.04
N LYS A 265 0.32 -9.90 15.30
CA LYS A 265 -0.18 -10.62 16.48
C LYS A 265 0.40 -10.06 17.77
N GLU A 266 1.67 -9.67 17.77
CA GLU A 266 2.30 -9.02 18.93
C GLU A 266 1.63 -7.68 19.25
N ASN A 267 1.18 -6.93 18.23
CA ASN A 267 0.51 -5.63 18.36
C ASN A 267 1.14 -4.79 19.48
N SER A 268 2.43 -4.54 19.37
CA SER A 268 3.22 -3.95 20.45
C SER A 268 3.09 -2.42 20.46
N PHE A 269 3.06 -1.82 21.65
CA PHE A 269 3.15 -0.36 21.82
C PHE A 269 4.54 0.18 21.42
N ASP A 270 5.56 -0.68 21.28
CA ASP A 270 6.88 -0.29 20.77
C ASP A 270 6.80 0.11 19.29
N GLY A 271 6.83 1.42 19.04
CA GLY A 271 6.81 1.98 17.69
C GLY A 271 7.92 1.47 16.76
N THR A 272 9.02 0.93 17.28
CA THR A 272 10.07 0.30 16.47
C THR A 272 9.56 -0.95 15.77
N LYS A 273 8.81 -1.80 16.50
CA LYS A 273 8.16 -3.00 15.95
C LYS A 273 7.06 -2.65 14.95
N SER A 274 6.29 -1.61 15.23
CA SER A 274 5.26 -1.11 14.30
C SER A 274 5.86 -0.61 12.99
N LYS A 275 6.91 0.21 13.05
CA LYS A 275 7.64 0.69 11.88
C LYS A 275 8.29 -0.45 11.09
N LYS A 276 8.86 -1.45 11.79
CA LYS A 276 9.37 -2.68 11.19
C LYS A 276 8.28 -3.43 10.42
N CYS A 277 7.12 -3.62 11.03
CA CYS A 277 5.97 -4.29 10.40
C CYS A 277 5.56 -3.57 9.11
N LEU A 278 5.42 -2.25 9.14
CA LEU A 278 5.06 -1.45 7.97
C LEU A 278 6.13 -1.50 6.87
N LYS A 279 7.41 -1.52 7.23
CA LYS A 279 8.49 -1.69 6.23
C LYS A 279 8.48 -3.07 5.59
N TYR A 280 8.14 -4.11 6.34
CA TYR A 280 7.97 -5.44 5.78
C TYR A 280 6.73 -5.54 4.89
N ILE A 281 5.63 -4.88 5.26
CA ILE A 281 4.44 -4.78 4.40
C ILE A 281 4.77 -4.03 3.09
N GLU A 282 5.55 -2.95 3.15
CA GLU A 282 6.00 -2.20 1.96
C GLU A 282 6.82 -3.09 1.02
N LEU A 283 7.84 -3.77 1.55
CA LEU A 283 8.64 -4.72 0.78
C LEU A 283 7.77 -5.83 0.18
N TYR A 284 6.82 -6.35 0.97
CA TYR A 284 5.92 -7.38 0.49
C TYR A 284 5.09 -6.88 -0.70
N ALA A 285 4.52 -5.68 -0.63
CA ALA A 285 3.73 -5.09 -1.72
C ALA A 285 4.57 -4.92 -3.00
N GLU A 286 5.83 -4.54 -2.86
CA GLU A 286 6.78 -4.43 -3.98
C GLU A 286 7.07 -5.79 -4.60
N MET A 287 7.43 -6.81 -3.80
CA MET A 287 7.68 -8.17 -4.30
C MET A 287 6.43 -8.79 -4.93
N ALA A 288 5.26 -8.57 -4.33
CA ALA A 288 3.98 -9.03 -4.85
C ALA A 288 3.65 -8.39 -6.20
N THR A 289 4.00 -7.12 -6.39
CA THR A 289 3.84 -6.41 -7.66
C THR A 289 4.73 -7.00 -8.74
N LEU A 290 6.02 -7.20 -8.45
CA LEU A 290 6.94 -7.84 -9.40
C LEU A 290 6.50 -9.26 -9.75
N LYS A 291 5.96 -10.01 -8.78
CA LYS A 291 5.43 -11.35 -9.05
C LYS A 291 4.18 -11.28 -9.92
N SER A 292 3.31 -10.32 -9.67
CA SER A 292 2.11 -10.08 -10.48
C SER A 292 2.48 -9.70 -11.91
N GLU A 293 3.54 -8.91 -12.11
CA GLU A 293 4.07 -8.57 -13.44
C GLU A 293 4.50 -9.82 -14.21
N ILE A 294 5.34 -10.65 -13.60
CA ILE A 294 5.82 -11.92 -14.17
C ILE A 294 4.65 -12.84 -14.55
N LEU A 295 3.69 -13.06 -13.65
CA LEU A 295 2.54 -13.93 -13.91
C LEU A 295 1.62 -13.36 -14.99
N THR A 296 1.43 -12.05 -15.01
CA THR A 296 0.62 -11.36 -16.05
C THR A 296 1.29 -11.47 -17.42
N GLN A 297 2.61 -11.26 -17.49
CA GLN A 297 3.39 -11.43 -18.72
C GLN A 297 3.36 -12.90 -19.20
N MET A 298 3.52 -13.86 -18.29
CA MET A 298 3.45 -15.29 -18.59
C MET A 298 2.09 -15.66 -19.17
N ALA A 299 0.99 -15.26 -18.52
CA ALA A 299 -0.38 -15.50 -18.99
C ALA A 299 -0.63 -14.90 -20.39
N ALA A 300 -0.07 -13.70 -20.64
CA ALA A 300 -0.20 -13.00 -21.92
C ALA A 300 0.60 -13.62 -23.07
N LEU A 301 1.68 -14.36 -22.78
CA LEU A 301 2.51 -15.04 -23.78
C LEU A 301 1.93 -16.36 -24.27
N LEU A 302 1.07 -17.00 -23.48
CA LEU A 302 0.52 -18.31 -23.81
C LEU A 302 -0.39 -18.26 -25.04
N PRO A 303 -0.32 -19.25 -25.95
CA PRO A 303 -1.25 -19.36 -27.08
C PRO A 303 -2.67 -19.69 -26.62
N GLU A 304 -3.65 -19.53 -27.51
CA GLU A 304 -5.07 -19.81 -27.20
C GLU A 304 -5.35 -21.29 -26.89
N SER A 305 -4.58 -22.21 -27.48
CA SER A 305 -4.67 -23.64 -27.15
C SER A 305 -4.32 -23.95 -25.69
N HIS A 306 -3.68 -23.02 -24.98
CA HIS A 306 -3.28 -23.15 -23.58
C HIS A 306 -4.15 -22.28 -22.65
N SER A 307 -5.39 -22.02 -23.04
CA SER A 307 -6.36 -21.22 -22.27
C SER A 307 -6.53 -21.71 -20.82
N ASN A 308 -6.58 -23.02 -20.60
CA ASN A 308 -6.69 -23.60 -19.25
C ASN A 308 -5.48 -23.29 -18.36
N ILE A 309 -4.27 -23.35 -18.93
CA ILE A 309 -3.03 -22.99 -18.21
C ILE A 309 -3.03 -21.51 -17.89
N ARG A 310 -3.44 -20.66 -18.84
CA ARG A 310 -3.61 -19.23 -18.62
C ARG A 310 -4.56 -18.96 -17.45
N SER A 311 -5.72 -19.62 -17.44
CA SER A 311 -6.69 -19.52 -16.35
C SER A 311 -6.08 -19.96 -15.01
N GLY A 312 -5.35 -21.08 -14.97
CA GLY A 312 -4.66 -21.55 -13.76
C GLY A 312 -3.63 -20.54 -13.22
N ILE A 313 -2.85 -19.89 -14.09
CA ILE A 313 -1.93 -18.81 -13.70
C ILE A 313 -2.69 -17.62 -13.12
N MET A 314 -3.79 -17.20 -13.76
CA MET A 314 -4.61 -16.08 -13.28
C MET A 314 -5.31 -16.43 -11.95
N SER A 315 -5.76 -17.66 -11.75
CA SER A 315 -6.29 -18.13 -10.46
C SER A 315 -5.22 -18.13 -9.37
N ALA A 316 -3.98 -18.53 -9.68
CA ALA A 316 -2.87 -18.44 -8.74
C ALA A 316 -2.56 -16.98 -8.36
N LEU A 317 -2.55 -16.07 -9.35
CA LEU A 317 -2.40 -14.64 -9.13
C LEU A 317 -3.52 -14.09 -8.23
N LYS A 318 -4.78 -14.45 -8.51
CA LYS A 318 -5.94 -14.04 -7.72
C LYS A 318 -5.84 -14.55 -6.27
N SER A 319 -5.47 -15.81 -6.08
CA SER A 319 -5.26 -16.39 -4.75
C SER A 319 -4.16 -15.66 -3.96
N LEU A 320 -3.05 -15.30 -4.62
CA LEU A 320 -2.01 -14.47 -4.01
C LEU A 320 -2.56 -13.10 -3.61
N GLN A 321 -3.31 -12.44 -4.49
CA GLN A 321 -3.93 -11.14 -4.22
C GLN A 321 -4.94 -11.20 -3.05
N ASP A 322 -5.76 -12.25 -2.96
CA ASP A 322 -6.74 -12.39 -1.88
C ASP A 322 -6.08 -12.63 -0.52
N SER A 323 -5.03 -13.44 -0.49
CA SER A 323 -4.17 -13.62 0.70
C SER A 323 -3.54 -12.30 1.14
N GLN A 324 -3.05 -11.51 0.17
CA GLN A 324 -2.43 -10.20 0.42
C GLN A 324 -3.42 -9.16 0.90
N LYS A 325 -4.61 -9.12 0.29
CA LYS A 325 -5.72 -8.28 0.72
C LYS A 325 -6.01 -8.55 2.18
N THR A 326 -6.14 -9.82 2.58
CA THR A 326 -6.34 -10.20 3.98
C THR A 326 -5.19 -9.73 4.89
N MET A 327 -3.95 -9.79 4.41
CA MET A 327 -2.78 -9.36 5.19
C MET A 327 -2.75 -7.85 5.43
N ILE A 328 -3.11 -7.02 4.46
CA ILE A 328 -2.95 -5.55 4.53
C ILE A 328 -4.22 -4.78 4.86
N LYS A 329 -5.40 -5.40 4.71
CA LYS A 329 -6.71 -4.73 4.88
C LYS A 329 -6.86 -4.02 6.23
N PHE A 330 -6.22 -4.52 7.28
CA PHE A 330 -6.24 -3.89 8.60
C PHE A 330 -5.70 -2.45 8.62
N LEU A 331 -4.84 -2.05 7.67
CA LEU A 331 -4.36 -0.66 7.53
C LEU A 331 -5.45 0.30 7.03
N TYR A 332 -6.56 -0.24 6.54
CA TYR A 332 -7.72 0.48 6.00
C TYR A 332 -8.97 0.27 6.86
N GLU A 333 -8.87 -0.58 7.88
CA GLU A 333 -9.93 -0.81 8.84
C GLU A 333 -9.65 0.04 10.07
N SER A 334 -10.57 0.96 10.36
CA SER A 334 -10.44 1.87 11.50
C SER A 334 -10.49 1.08 12.81
N ASP A 335 -9.33 0.83 13.41
CA ASP A 335 -9.15 0.17 14.70
C ASP A 335 -8.18 0.95 15.58
N TYR A 336 -8.70 1.58 16.64
CA TYR A 336 -7.89 2.35 17.58
C TYR A 336 -7.04 1.48 18.53
N ASN A 337 -7.28 0.17 18.59
CA ASN A 337 -6.47 -0.78 19.36
C ASN A 337 -5.27 -1.30 18.56
N ASN A 338 -5.14 -0.90 17.30
CA ASN A 338 -4.02 -1.29 16.47
C ASN A 338 -2.84 -0.33 16.67
N TYR A 339 -1.76 -0.80 17.30
CA TYR A 339 -0.58 0.03 17.57
C TYR A 339 0.37 0.17 16.35
N ILE A 340 0.07 -0.50 15.25
CA ILE A 340 0.77 -0.33 13.98
C ILE A 340 0.21 0.87 13.21
N LEU A 341 -1.12 1.04 13.25
CA LEU A 341 -1.86 2.05 12.50
C LEU A 341 -1.37 3.50 12.72
N PRO A 342 -1.01 3.95 13.95
CA PRO A 342 -0.45 5.28 14.17
C PRO A 342 0.74 5.64 13.29
N TYR A 343 1.53 4.64 12.89
CA TYR A 343 2.75 4.83 12.12
C TYR A 343 2.53 4.69 10.61
N TYR A 344 1.36 4.23 10.17
CA TYR A 344 1.08 4.07 8.76
C TYR A 344 0.76 5.44 8.13
N ILE A 345 1.72 5.96 7.37
CA ILE A 345 1.58 7.21 6.63
C ILE A 345 1.57 6.85 5.14
N PRO A 346 0.42 6.90 4.44
CA PRO A 346 0.32 6.48 3.05
C PRO A 346 1.32 7.14 2.10
N THR A 347 1.70 8.40 2.37
CA THR A 347 2.71 9.13 1.58
C THR A 347 4.16 8.72 1.86
N ILE A 348 4.40 7.90 2.88
CA ILE A 348 5.71 7.29 3.18
C ILE A 348 5.73 5.82 2.73
N TYR A 349 4.61 5.12 2.91
CA TYR A 349 4.40 3.72 2.52
C TYR A 349 3.62 3.67 1.21
N THR A 350 4.17 4.35 0.20
CA THR A 350 3.51 4.64 -1.06
C THR A 350 3.25 3.39 -1.90
N SER A 351 4.14 2.39 -1.84
CA SER A 351 3.97 1.13 -2.54
C SER A 351 2.80 0.34 -1.94
N THR A 352 2.71 0.26 -0.61
CA THR A 352 1.57 -0.38 0.08
C THR A 352 0.26 0.32 -0.28
N ASP A 353 0.23 1.66 -0.22
CA ASP A 353 -0.99 2.43 -0.52
C ASP A 353 -1.47 2.21 -1.95
N LYS A 354 -0.52 2.30 -2.89
CA LYS A 354 -0.79 2.13 -4.31
C LYS A 354 -1.26 0.73 -4.63
N TYR A 355 -0.62 -0.28 -4.05
CA TYR A 355 -0.94 -1.69 -4.26
C TYR A 355 -2.33 -2.05 -3.75
N ALA A 356 -2.65 -1.62 -2.52
CA ALA A 356 -3.95 -1.83 -1.89
C ALA A 356 -5.11 -1.29 -2.75
N ILE A 357 -4.96 -0.07 -3.28
CA ILE A 357 -6.01 0.59 -4.05
C ILE A 357 -6.05 0.08 -5.50
N SER A 358 -4.91 0.03 -6.16
CA SER A 358 -4.84 -0.18 -7.63
C SER A 358 -4.97 -1.65 -8.00
N VAL A 359 -4.36 -2.54 -7.21
CA VAL A 359 -4.30 -3.98 -7.49
C VAL A 359 -5.32 -4.75 -6.65
N LEU A 360 -5.36 -4.52 -5.34
CA LEU A 360 -6.22 -5.29 -4.42
C LEU A 360 -7.65 -4.75 -4.28
N LYS A 361 -7.92 -3.58 -4.86
CA LYS A 361 -9.21 -2.87 -4.82
C LYS A 361 -9.77 -2.76 -3.41
N ILE A 362 -8.91 -2.47 -2.43
CA ILE A 362 -9.34 -2.18 -1.06
C ILE A 362 -10.04 -0.80 -1.09
N PRO A 363 -11.29 -0.70 -0.59
CA PRO A 363 -11.99 0.58 -0.56
C PRO A 363 -11.18 1.65 0.16
N ASN A 364 -11.02 2.80 -0.47
CA ASN A 364 -10.32 3.93 0.13
C ASN A 364 -11.24 4.63 1.14
N TYR A 365 -10.65 5.23 2.18
CA TYR A 365 -11.37 6.09 3.13
C TYR A 365 -11.20 7.57 2.76
N SER A 366 -12.04 8.44 3.34
CA SER A 366 -11.93 9.89 3.11
C SER A 366 -10.56 10.42 3.55
N ARG A 367 -9.92 11.17 2.66
CA ARG A 367 -8.63 11.85 2.89
C ARG A 367 -8.76 13.38 2.96
N GLU A 368 -9.96 13.89 3.23
CA GLU A 368 -10.27 15.34 3.20
C GLU A 368 -9.34 16.17 4.10
N LEU A 369 -9.05 15.69 5.31
CA LEU A 369 -8.12 16.35 6.24
C LEU A 369 -6.68 15.84 6.09
N SER A 370 -6.34 15.08 5.05
CA SER A 370 -4.96 14.64 4.85
C SER A 370 -4.06 15.83 4.47
N GLY A 371 -2.86 15.88 5.04
CA GLY A 371 -1.86 16.90 4.72
C GLY A 371 -1.41 17.68 5.96
N THR A 372 -0.67 18.76 5.73
CA THR A 372 -0.12 19.62 6.78
C THR A 372 -1.09 20.73 7.16
N TRP A 373 -1.28 20.93 8.46
CA TRP A 373 -2.25 21.86 9.02
C TRP A 373 -1.69 22.58 10.24
N CYS A 374 -2.19 23.79 10.44
CA CYS A 374 -2.10 24.54 11.68
C CYS A 374 -3.28 24.17 12.58
N LEU A 375 -3.00 23.68 13.79
CA LEU A 375 -4.01 23.39 14.80
C LEU A 375 -4.17 24.61 15.70
N LYS A 376 -5.23 25.39 15.47
CA LYS A 376 -5.50 26.64 16.19
C LYS A 376 -6.56 26.42 17.27
N TYR A 377 -6.17 26.49 18.52
CA TYR A 377 -7.04 26.39 19.68
C TYR A 377 -7.91 27.65 19.83
N TYR A 378 -9.21 27.43 20.07
CA TYR A 378 -10.17 28.51 20.21
C TYR A 378 -10.01 29.26 21.53
N GLY A 379 -10.04 30.59 21.48
CA GLY A 379 -10.03 31.44 22.67
C GLY A 379 -8.66 31.69 23.32
N ALA A 380 -7.56 31.24 22.72
CA ALA A 380 -6.21 31.48 23.24
C ALA A 380 -5.50 32.67 22.57
N SER A 381 -4.71 33.39 23.37
CA SER A 381 -3.85 34.51 22.91
C SER A 381 -2.68 34.04 22.04
N LYS A 382 -2.12 32.87 22.36
CA LYS A 382 -1.22 32.08 21.52
C LYS A 382 -2.01 30.85 21.09
N PRO A 383 -2.65 30.84 19.92
CA PRO A 383 -3.62 29.79 19.64
C PRO A 383 -3.03 28.58 18.90
N TYR A 384 -1.82 28.66 18.34
CA TYR A 384 -1.31 27.59 17.47
C TYR A 384 -0.53 26.54 18.28
N LEU A 385 -0.97 25.28 18.20
CA LEU A 385 -0.24 24.16 18.80
C LEU A 385 1.11 23.98 18.09
N THR A 386 2.17 23.98 18.88
CA THR A 386 3.54 23.70 18.45
C THR A 386 4.21 22.78 19.47
N TRP A 387 5.52 22.56 19.36
CA TRP A 387 6.30 21.79 20.32
C TRP A 387 7.67 22.45 20.53
N GLU A 388 8.23 22.24 21.71
CA GLU A 388 9.51 22.84 22.13
C GLU A 388 10.35 21.86 22.94
N ARG A 389 11.63 22.21 23.12
CA ARG A 389 12.60 21.48 23.97
C ARG A 389 13.31 22.38 24.98
N GLN A 390 12.98 23.67 25.00
CA GLN A 390 13.74 24.66 25.77
C GLN A 390 13.61 24.45 27.28
N TYR A 391 12.46 23.98 27.75
CA TYR A 391 12.15 23.85 29.16
C TYR A 391 12.15 22.37 29.59
N GLU A 392 13.28 21.92 30.13
CA GLU A 392 13.48 20.53 30.58
C GLU A 392 12.39 20.02 31.53
N LYS A 393 11.87 20.88 32.43
CA LYS A 393 10.77 20.54 33.36
C LYS A 393 9.46 20.17 32.66
N LEU A 394 9.27 20.66 31.44
CA LEU A 394 8.09 20.36 30.64
C LEU A 394 8.31 19.15 29.73
N MET A 395 9.57 18.79 29.44
CA MET A 395 9.91 17.61 28.65
C MET A 395 9.44 16.32 29.33
N VAL A 396 9.20 15.31 28.50
CA VAL A 396 8.75 13.99 28.93
C VAL A 396 9.79 12.99 28.51
N ASN A 397 10.51 12.35 29.44
CA ASN A 397 11.57 11.39 29.12
C ASN A 397 12.57 11.97 28.09
N ASN A 398 12.99 13.23 28.27
CA ASN A 398 13.84 14.00 27.35
C ASN A 398 13.26 14.17 25.93
N GLN A 399 11.96 13.98 25.75
CA GLN A 399 11.24 14.24 24.49
C GLN A 399 10.59 15.63 24.50
N PRO A 400 10.41 16.26 23.32
CA PRO A 400 9.72 17.53 23.18
C PRO A 400 8.30 17.46 23.72
N TYR A 401 7.87 18.53 24.38
CA TYR A 401 6.50 18.71 24.84
C TYR A 401 5.76 19.66 23.91
N THR A 402 4.43 19.61 23.92
CA THR A 402 3.63 20.53 23.12
C THR A 402 3.35 21.83 23.87
N THR A 403 3.36 22.94 23.13
CA THR A 403 3.10 24.29 23.65
C THR A 403 2.32 25.10 22.62
N PHE A 404 2.15 26.40 22.88
CA PHE A 404 1.32 27.28 22.08
C PHE A 404 2.08 28.52 21.63
N SER A 405 2.00 28.82 20.34
CA SER A 405 2.64 29.96 19.70
C SER A 405 1.63 30.92 19.08
N SER A 406 2.04 32.18 18.93
CA SER A 406 1.35 33.17 18.10
C SER A 406 1.67 33.01 16.61
N SER A 407 2.78 32.32 16.28
CA SER A 407 3.19 32.07 14.89
C SER A 407 2.26 31.06 14.23
N LYS A 408 1.84 31.35 13.00
CA LYS A 408 1.02 30.47 12.16
C LYS A 408 1.91 29.44 11.43
N ASP A 409 2.71 28.71 12.19
CA ASP A 409 3.54 27.65 11.61
C ASP A 409 2.79 26.31 11.65
N CYS A 410 2.55 25.73 10.47
CA CYS A 410 1.80 24.49 10.35
C CYS A 410 2.74 23.29 10.46
N TYR A 411 2.85 22.75 11.67
CA TYR A 411 3.75 21.63 11.98
C TYR A 411 3.08 20.25 11.92
N TRP A 412 1.76 20.18 11.88
CA TRP A 412 1.03 18.94 12.11
C TRP A 412 0.48 18.38 10.81
N MET A 413 0.97 17.21 10.43
CA MET A 413 0.35 16.41 9.39
C MET A 413 -0.72 15.52 10.00
N LEU A 414 -1.93 15.62 9.46
CA LEU A 414 -3.06 14.75 9.81
C LEU A 414 -3.08 13.59 8.82
N VAL A 415 -3.07 12.37 9.35
CA VAL A 415 -3.04 11.13 8.58
C VAL A 415 -4.32 10.36 8.87
N PRO A 416 -5.32 10.37 7.96
CA PRO A 416 -6.59 9.70 8.17
C PRO A 416 -6.45 8.18 8.12
N HIS A 417 -7.29 7.48 8.89
CA HIS A 417 -7.40 6.02 8.95
C HIS A 417 -8.86 5.54 8.90
N GLY A 418 -9.74 6.36 8.32
CA GLY A 418 -11.19 6.11 8.24
C GLY A 418 -11.94 6.40 9.56
N LYS A 419 -13.28 6.48 9.48
CA LYS A 419 -14.20 6.73 10.62
C LYS A 419 -13.74 7.85 11.56
N ASN A 420 -13.25 8.96 11.00
CA ASN A 420 -12.72 10.12 11.73
C ASN A 420 -11.52 9.80 12.66
N LEU A 421 -10.82 8.67 12.47
CA LEU A 421 -9.57 8.36 13.15
C LEU A 421 -8.38 8.90 12.36
N TYR A 422 -7.40 9.42 13.10
CA TYR A 422 -6.22 10.08 12.57
C TYR A 422 -4.99 9.76 13.42
N SER A 423 -3.85 9.70 12.76
CA SER A 423 -2.57 10.00 13.41
C SER A 423 -2.29 11.49 13.23
N ILE A 424 -1.78 12.13 14.27
CA ILE A 424 -1.32 13.52 14.21
C ILE A 424 0.19 13.46 14.34
N VAL A 425 0.93 13.87 13.30
CA VAL A 425 2.38 13.67 13.23
C VAL A 425 3.08 14.97 12.90
N SER A 426 4.30 15.14 13.38
CA SER A 426 5.11 16.31 13.03
C SER A 426 5.62 16.22 11.60
N ASN A 427 5.42 17.29 10.83
CA ASN A 427 6.00 17.50 9.51
C ASN A 427 7.05 18.62 9.52
N TYR A 428 7.52 19.02 10.69
CA TYR A 428 8.50 20.11 10.82
C TYR A 428 9.83 19.72 10.17
N LYS A 429 10.22 20.47 9.13
CA LYS A 429 11.49 20.31 8.39
C LYS A 429 11.76 18.85 7.97
N CYS A 430 10.72 18.18 7.49
CA CYS A 430 10.80 16.85 6.91
C CYS A 430 11.20 16.89 5.42
N PRO A 431 12.02 15.94 4.92
CA PRO A 431 12.80 14.94 5.67
C PRO A 431 14.08 15.54 6.29
N GLY A 432 14.60 14.94 7.38
CA GLY A 432 15.94 15.24 7.91
C GLY A 432 16.01 15.79 9.34
N TYR A 433 14.87 16.19 9.92
CA TYR A 433 14.82 16.60 11.32
C TYR A 433 14.60 15.39 12.27
N ASP A 434 15.20 15.43 13.45
CA ASP A 434 15.18 14.37 14.48
C ASP A 434 13.78 13.90 14.94
N TYR A 435 12.76 14.73 14.72
CA TYR A 435 11.36 14.45 15.07
C TYR A 435 10.43 14.51 13.85
N CYS A 436 11.01 14.35 12.67
CA CYS A 436 10.24 14.17 11.46
C CYS A 436 9.35 12.93 11.61
N TYR A 437 8.05 13.08 11.37
CA TYR A 437 7.02 12.05 11.54
C TYR A 437 6.89 11.48 12.96
N ALA A 438 7.40 12.19 13.96
CA ALA A 438 7.13 11.87 15.35
C ALA A 438 5.64 12.08 15.65
N GLN A 439 5.08 11.19 16.46
CA GLN A 439 3.64 11.13 16.71
C GLN A 439 3.27 12.11 17.83
N LEU A 440 2.11 12.75 17.71
CA LEU A 440 1.48 13.40 18.84
C LEU A 440 0.95 12.32 19.78
N SER A 441 1.39 12.38 21.04
CA SER A 441 1.02 11.43 22.07
C SER A 441 0.82 12.15 23.39
N TRP A 442 0.58 11.39 24.45
CA TRP A 442 0.39 11.93 25.78
C TRP A 442 0.83 10.92 26.84
N THR A 443 1.20 11.42 28.01
CA THR A 443 1.54 10.58 29.16
C THR A 443 1.10 11.23 30.46
N THR A 444 1.29 10.51 31.57
CA THR A 444 1.00 10.96 32.92
C THR A 444 2.28 11.35 33.65
N ILE A 445 2.36 12.56 34.22
CA ILE A 445 3.63 13.08 34.82
C ILE A 445 3.58 13.22 36.34
N LYS A 446 2.39 13.24 36.95
CA LYS A 446 2.22 13.28 38.41
C LYS A 446 1.16 12.28 38.84
N SER A 447 1.53 11.06 39.23
CA SER A 447 0.66 10.02 39.83
C SER A 447 -0.82 10.02 39.39
N GLY A 448 -1.09 10.13 38.08
CA GLY A 448 -2.46 10.12 37.52
C GLY A 448 -3.17 11.48 37.34
N GLN A 449 -2.59 12.59 37.77
CA GLN A 449 -3.30 13.88 37.88
C GLN A 449 -3.09 14.85 36.70
N ILE A 450 -1.98 14.72 35.96
CA ILE A 450 -1.66 15.59 34.83
C ILE A 450 -1.37 14.73 33.61
N TYR A 451 -2.18 14.92 32.56
CA TYR A 451 -2.01 14.28 31.26
C TYR A 451 -1.37 15.25 30.28
N ARG A 452 -0.05 15.14 30.09
CA ARG A 452 0.70 16.04 29.23
C ARG A 452 0.80 15.48 27.83
N VAL A 453 0.58 16.34 26.84
CA VAL A 453 0.73 16.01 25.42
C VAL A 453 2.15 16.33 24.98
N PHE A 454 2.79 15.36 24.34
CA PHE A 454 4.20 15.42 23.97
C PHE A 454 4.44 14.71 22.64
N MET A 455 5.67 14.73 22.15
CA MET A 455 6.02 14.22 20.83
C MET A 455 7.08 13.11 20.88
N PRO A 456 6.70 11.87 21.25
CA PRO A 456 7.60 10.72 21.24
C PRO A 456 7.92 10.24 19.83
N ARG A 457 9.07 9.59 19.69
CA ARG A 457 9.44 8.90 18.44
C ARG A 457 8.67 7.58 18.24
N ASN A 458 8.34 6.88 19.32
CA ASN A 458 7.90 5.48 19.30
C ASN A 458 6.67 5.17 20.19
N GLU A 459 5.90 6.19 20.59
CA GLU A 459 4.68 6.00 21.40
C GLU A 459 3.48 6.69 20.75
N GLY A 460 3.11 6.28 19.55
CA GLY A 460 1.99 6.84 18.79
C GLY A 460 0.62 6.52 19.39
N VAL A 461 -0.29 7.49 19.30
CA VAL A 461 -1.68 7.37 19.74
C VAL A 461 -2.61 7.71 18.57
N MET A 462 -3.74 7.00 18.50
CA MET A 462 -4.82 7.33 17.58
C MET A 462 -5.70 8.45 18.13
N TRP A 463 -6.07 9.39 17.27
CA TRP A 463 -6.89 10.55 17.57
C TRP A 463 -8.18 10.50 16.77
N GLU A 464 -9.32 10.79 17.41
CA GLU A 464 -10.57 11.04 16.70
C GLU A 464 -10.76 12.53 16.49
N ILE A 465 -11.01 12.94 15.25
CA ILE A 465 -11.21 14.34 14.87
C ILE A 465 -12.62 14.50 14.30
N ASN A 466 -13.51 15.08 15.09
CA ASN A 466 -14.91 15.30 14.71
C ASN A 466 -15.20 16.79 14.47
N LYS A 467 -15.87 17.10 13.36
CA LYS A 467 -16.35 18.45 13.07
C LYS A 467 -17.56 18.79 13.94
N SER A 468 -17.57 20.00 14.50
CA SER A 468 -18.64 20.56 15.32
C SER A 468 -18.84 22.03 14.89
N GLY A 469 -19.78 22.24 13.96
CA GLY A 469 -19.94 23.53 13.29
C GLY A 469 -18.70 23.91 12.46
N SER A 470 -18.13 25.07 12.76
CA SER A 470 -16.89 25.57 12.11
C SER A 470 -15.60 25.15 12.83
N TYR A 471 -15.71 24.30 13.85
CA TYR A 471 -14.60 23.86 14.70
C TYR A 471 -14.48 22.33 14.70
N TYR A 472 -13.40 21.83 15.27
CA TYR A 472 -13.08 20.43 15.42
C TYR A 472 -12.83 20.09 16.88
N ARG A 473 -13.20 18.88 17.27
CA ARG A 473 -12.84 18.28 18.57
C ARG A 473 -11.86 17.16 18.30
N ILE A 474 -10.74 17.16 19.02
CA ILE A 474 -9.66 16.19 18.87
C ILE A 474 -9.59 15.38 20.16
N ARG A 475 -9.82 14.06 20.07
CA ARG A 475 -9.95 13.17 21.22
C ARG A 475 -8.99 12.02 21.15
N SER A 476 -8.34 11.70 22.26
CA SER A 476 -7.52 10.49 22.37
C SER A 476 -8.39 9.24 22.28
N LYS A 477 -7.97 8.26 21.48
CA LYS A 477 -8.57 6.92 21.43
C LYS A 477 -7.71 5.84 22.08
N TRP A 478 -6.67 6.25 22.80
CA TRP A 478 -5.83 5.34 23.53
C TRP A 478 -6.63 4.59 24.61
N GLY A 479 -6.45 3.28 24.69
CA GLY A 479 -7.07 2.41 25.71
C GLY A 479 -8.59 2.26 25.58
N CYS A 480 -9.22 2.73 24.50
CA CYS A 480 -10.66 2.57 24.31
C CYS A 480 -11.05 1.08 24.13
N PRO A 481 -12.27 0.68 24.53
CA PRO A 481 -13.29 1.45 25.26
C PRO A 481 -13.13 1.38 26.78
N THR A 482 -12.15 0.64 27.29
CA THR A 482 -12.09 0.24 28.71
C THR A 482 -11.32 1.21 29.60
N ASP A 483 -10.40 1.99 29.05
CA ASP A 483 -9.62 2.93 29.83
C ASP A 483 -10.37 4.25 30.07
N SER A 484 -10.38 4.71 31.32
CA SER A 484 -10.96 5.99 31.74
C SER A 484 -10.43 7.23 30.97
N ARG A 485 -9.26 7.10 30.34
CA ARG A 485 -8.59 8.15 29.55
C ARG A 485 -9.02 8.14 28.09
N CYS A 486 -9.81 7.15 27.68
CA CYS A 486 -10.49 7.13 26.39
C CYS A 486 -11.37 8.38 26.25
N ASN A 487 -11.34 9.01 25.08
CA ASN A 487 -12.12 10.21 24.73
C ASN A 487 -11.76 11.50 25.48
N LEU A 488 -10.67 11.54 26.26
CA LEU A 488 -10.16 12.83 26.75
C LEU A 488 -9.78 13.73 25.57
N GLU A 489 -10.08 15.03 25.68
CA GLU A 489 -9.90 15.97 24.58
C GLU A 489 -8.53 16.64 24.65
N LEU A 490 -7.91 16.83 23.49
CA LEU A 490 -6.72 17.66 23.36
C LEU A 490 -7.11 19.12 23.64
N GLY A 491 -6.43 19.73 24.60
CA GLY A 491 -6.65 21.12 24.99
C GLY A 491 -5.37 21.80 25.50
N GLN A 492 -5.55 23.02 26.01
CA GLN A 492 -4.49 23.82 26.60
C GLN A 492 -4.56 23.72 28.12
N GLN A 493 -3.43 23.40 28.75
CA GLN A 493 -3.24 23.41 30.20
C GLN A 493 -2.18 24.46 30.56
N GLN A 494 -2.30 25.06 31.75
CA GLN A 494 -1.27 25.95 32.31
C GLN A 494 -0.39 25.14 33.25
N GLU A 495 0.93 25.20 33.05
CA GLU A 495 1.89 24.48 33.88
C GLU A 495 3.01 25.39 34.36
N GLU A 496 3.39 25.24 35.63
CA GLU A 496 4.52 25.96 36.22
C GLU A 496 5.83 25.49 35.56
N ALA A 497 6.44 26.37 34.75
CA ALA A 497 7.55 25.98 33.88
C ALA A 497 8.87 26.66 34.23
N ARG A 498 8.82 27.94 34.63
CA ARG A 498 10.03 28.78 34.72
C ARG A 498 10.12 29.48 36.07
N HIS A 499 11.23 29.32 36.78
CA HIS A 499 11.54 30.18 37.93
C HIS A 499 11.91 31.58 37.42
N ILE A 500 11.13 32.59 37.77
CA ILE A 500 11.32 33.97 37.30
C ILE A 500 11.88 34.91 38.36
N GLY A 501 12.06 34.43 39.59
CA GLY A 501 12.71 35.19 40.65
C GLY A 501 12.32 34.73 42.03
N THR A 502 12.86 35.39 43.05
CA THR A 502 12.54 35.12 44.45
C THR A 502 12.04 36.41 45.08
N MET A 503 10.83 36.42 45.64
CA MET A 503 10.28 37.58 46.33
C MET A 503 11.06 37.86 47.64
N ARG A 504 10.95 39.09 48.16
CA ARG A 504 11.39 39.41 49.53
C ARG A 504 10.73 38.42 50.51
N GLY A 505 11.55 37.67 51.24
CA GLY A 505 11.11 36.56 52.11
C GLY A 505 11.37 35.15 51.56
N GLY A 506 12.10 34.99 50.44
CA GLY A 506 12.60 33.68 49.99
C GLY A 506 11.60 32.84 49.18
N ARG A 507 10.39 33.34 48.90
CA ARG A 507 9.40 32.64 48.06
C ARG A 507 9.82 32.68 46.59
N LYS A 508 10.04 31.51 46.00
CA LYS A 508 10.29 31.33 44.57
C LYS A 508 9.01 31.65 43.76
N VAL A 509 9.16 32.45 42.72
CA VAL A 509 8.08 32.82 41.78
C VAL A 509 8.27 32.04 40.50
N TYR A 510 7.19 31.44 40.00
CA TYR A 510 7.19 30.70 38.75
C TYR A 510 6.26 31.36 37.73
N ALA A 511 6.68 31.38 36.47
CA ALA A 511 5.79 31.68 35.35
C ALA A 511 5.11 30.40 34.88
N ASN A 512 3.81 30.52 34.60
CA ASN A 512 3.04 29.48 33.94
C ASN A 512 3.28 29.57 32.43
N GLU A 513 3.57 28.44 31.82
CA GLU A 513 3.63 28.31 30.37
C GLU A 513 2.45 27.46 29.89
N PRO A 514 1.81 27.84 28.78
CA PRO A 514 0.77 27.04 28.19
C PRO A 514 1.38 25.78 27.55
N SER A 515 0.88 24.61 27.92
CA SER A 515 1.26 23.33 27.35
C SER A 515 0.04 22.55 26.88
N GLY A 516 0.24 21.63 25.93
CA GLY A 516 -0.85 20.74 25.51
C GLY A 516 -1.15 19.72 26.59
N GLY A 517 -2.44 19.52 26.87
CA GLY A 517 -2.92 18.54 27.86
C GLY A 517 -4.10 17.74 27.34
N LEU A 518 -4.36 16.58 27.97
CA LEU A 518 -5.63 15.88 27.82
C LEU A 518 -6.56 16.21 28.98
N LEU A 519 -7.76 16.67 28.64
CA LEU A 519 -8.68 17.25 29.59
C LEU A 519 -10.03 16.54 29.54
N SER A 520 -10.61 16.32 30.72
CA SER A 520 -11.98 15.83 30.86
C SER A 520 -12.95 17.01 30.69
N GLY A 521 -14.05 16.81 29.96
CA GLY A 521 -15.07 17.83 29.72
C GLY A 521 -15.48 17.99 28.26
N LYS A 522 -16.38 18.94 28.00
CA LYS A 522 -16.77 19.38 26.67
C LYS A 522 -16.29 20.82 26.51
N GLY A 523 -15.69 21.18 25.37
CA GLY A 523 -15.43 22.59 25.06
C GLY A 523 -14.06 22.90 24.44
N TYR A 524 -13.26 21.90 24.12
CA TYR A 524 -11.94 22.10 23.52
C TYR A 524 -12.06 22.12 22.00
N TYR A 525 -12.20 23.32 21.44
CA TYR A 525 -12.45 23.54 20.03
C TYR A 525 -11.20 23.97 19.28
N TRP A 526 -10.99 23.37 18.11
CA TRP A 526 -9.86 23.60 17.23
C TRP A 526 -10.33 24.10 15.87
N GLN A 527 -9.63 25.07 15.28
CA GLN A 527 -9.69 25.34 13.85
C GLN A 527 -8.51 24.61 13.19
N ILE A 528 -8.79 23.84 12.14
CA ILE A 528 -7.79 23.17 11.33
C ILE A 528 -7.59 24.02 10.08
N ILE A 529 -6.45 24.71 10.00
CA ILE A 529 -6.20 25.77 9.02
C ILE A 529 -5.03 25.36 8.12
N LYS A 530 -5.19 25.56 6.81
CA LYS A 530 -4.14 25.28 5.83
C LYS A 530 -3.04 26.34 5.84
#